data_AF-A0A964KZ57-F1
#
_entry.id   AF-A0A964KZ57-F1
#
_cell.length_a   1.000
_cell.length_b   1.000
_cell.length_c   1.000
_cell.angle_alpha   90.00
_cell.angle_beta   90.00
_cell.angle_gamma   90.00
#
_symmetry.space_group_name_H-M   'P 1'
#
loop_
_entity.id
_entity.type
_entity.pdbx_description
1 polymer ?
#
loop_
_entity_poly.entity_id
_entity_poly.type
_entity_poly.pdbx_seq_one_letter_code
_entity_poly.pdbx_strand_id
1 'polypeptide(L)' 'MLNQPAPALASDESTPAVVASTPLADVDPGLVMTCCANCGKQMIDRKCKMICECGYFLSCSDYY' A
#
# COMPACT_ATOMS: atom_id res chain seq x y z
N MET A 1 45.34 10.02 2.82
CA MET A 1 44.94 8.92 1.92
C MET A 1 43.65 8.27 2.45
N LEU A 2 42.48 8.87 2.19
CA LEU A 2 41.18 8.22 2.40
C LEU A 2 40.24 8.73 1.28
N ASN A 3 40.20 7.94 0.21
CA ASN A 3 39.36 8.15 -0.97
C ASN A 3 38.04 7.41 -0.73
N GLN A 4 36.94 8.12 -0.53
CA GLN A 4 35.59 7.54 -0.53
C GLN A 4 34.86 7.97 -1.80
N PRO A 5 34.53 7.05 -2.73
CA PRO A 5 33.56 7.35 -3.76
C PRO A 5 32.14 7.27 -3.20
N ALA A 6 31.34 8.31 -3.45
CA ALA A 6 29.90 8.28 -3.25
C ALA A 6 29.25 7.37 -4.30
N PRO A 7 28.29 6.49 -3.94
CA PRO A 7 27.49 5.80 -4.95
C PRO A 7 26.37 6.74 -5.40
N ALA A 8 26.54 7.32 -6.59
CA ALA A 8 25.44 7.84 -7.39
C ALA A 8 24.88 6.69 -8.24
N LEU A 9 23.68 6.21 -7.91
CA LEU A 9 22.80 5.37 -8.74
C LEU A 9 21.41 5.57 -8.08
N ALA A 10 20.48 6.40 -8.57
CA ALA A 10 19.88 6.41 -9.90
C ALA A 10 19.57 5.00 -10.38
N SER A 11 18.44 4.47 -9.93
CA SER A 11 17.74 3.38 -10.60
C SER A 11 16.26 3.73 -10.60
N ASP A 12 15.93 4.61 -11.54
CA ASP A 12 14.63 4.58 -12.19
C ASP A 12 14.61 3.26 -12.97
N GLU A 13 13.97 2.25 -12.41
CA GLU A 13 13.49 1.11 -13.18
C GLU A 13 12.07 0.83 -12.71
N SER A 14 11.18 1.72 -13.14
CA SER A 14 9.76 1.40 -13.30
C SER A 14 9.66 0.21 -14.24
N THR A 15 9.75 -0.98 -13.66
CA THR A 15 9.32 -2.21 -14.30
C THR A 15 7.82 -2.05 -14.55
N PRO A 16 7.33 -2.05 -15.80
CA PRO A 16 5.90 -2.18 -16.02
C PRO A 16 5.53 -3.61 -15.63
N ALA A 17 5.12 -3.79 -14.38
CA ALA A 17 4.33 -4.92 -13.98
C ALA A 17 3.19 -5.03 -15.01
N VAL A 18 3.08 -6.20 -15.62
CA VAL A 18 2.08 -6.53 -16.63
C VAL A 18 0.70 -6.16 -16.06
N VAL A 19 0.20 -4.99 -16.44
CA VAL A 19 -1.13 -4.53 -16.09
C VAL A 19 -2.09 -5.35 -16.92
N ALA A 20 -2.52 -6.47 -16.32
CA ALA A 20 -3.74 -7.14 -16.73
C ALA A 20 -4.80 -6.04 -16.87
N SER A 21 -5.26 -5.83 -18.10
CA SER A 21 -6.20 -4.78 -18.49
C SER A 21 -7.56 -5.08 -17.87
N THR A 22 -7.64 -4.89 -16.57
CA THR A 22 -8.88 -4.78 -15.82
C THR A 22 -9.38 -3.38 -16.13
N PRO A 23 -10.67 -3.18 -16.49
CA PRO A 23 -11.17 -1.83 -16.71
C PRO A 23 -10.79 -0.99 -15.51
N LEU A 24 -10.20 0.18 -15.76
CA LEU A 24 -10.03 1.25 -14.78
C LEU A 24 -11.42 1.77 -14.41
N ALA A 25 -12.25 0.88 -13.84
CA ALA A 25 -13.39 1.26 -13.06
C ALA A 25 -12.79 2.04 -11.90
N ASP A 26 -13.07 3.34 -11.91
CA ASP A 26 -13.13 4.21 -10.74
C ASP A 26 -12.69 3.45 -9.48
N VAL A 27 -11.39 3.49 -9.17
CA VAL A 27 -10.89 2.84 -7.96
C VAL A 27 -11.46 3.66 -6.83
N ASP A 28 -12.62 3.24 -6.36
CA ASP A 28 -13.38 3.94 -5.35
C ASP A 28 -12.42 4.21 -4.20
N PRO A 29 -12.13 5.47 -3.85
CA PRO A 29 -11.14 5.78 -2.82
C PRO A 29 -11.49 5.12 -1.49
N GLY A 30 -12.76 4.76 -1.27
CA GLY A 30 -13.21 3.95 -0.14
C GLY A 30 -12.66 2.50 -0.15
N LEU A 31 -12.41 1.89 -1.31
CA LEU A 31 -11.84 0.54 -1.39
C LEU A 31 -10.37 0.50 -0.96
N VAL A 32 -9.57 1.53 -1.31
CA VAL A 32 -8.16 1.62 -0.89
C VAL A 32 -8.07 1.81 0.62
N MET A 33 -8.95 2.65 1.19
CA MET A 33 -9.01 2.91 2.63
C MET A 33 -9.51 1.71 3.47
N THR A 34 -10.13 0.72 2.83
CA THR A 34 -10.73 -0.44 3.53
C THR A 34 -9.93 -1.74 3.35
N CYS A 35 -8.80 -1.69 2.65
CA CYS A 35 -7.91 -2.83 2.43
C CYS A 35 -6.76 -2.89 3.45
N CYS A 36 -6.36 -4.10 3.82
CA CYS A 36 -5.26 -4.31 4.75
C CYS A 36 -3.91 -3.94 4.13
N ALA A 37 -3.19 -2.99 4.74
CA ALA A 37 -1.85 -2.61 4.31
C ALA A 37 -0.81 -3.76 4.38
N ASN A 38 -1.08 -4.80 5.18
CA ASN A 38 -0.17 -5.94 5.35
C ASN A 38 -0.42 -7.08 4.34
N CYS A 39 -1.68 -7.40 4.03
CA CYS A 39 -2.01 -8.56 3.20
C CYS A 39 -3.00 -8.30 2.05
N GLY A 40 -3.45 -7.05 1.87
CA GLY A 40 -4.35 -6.62 0.80
C GLY A 40 -5.79 -7.14 0.89
N LYS A 41 -6.16 -7.88 1.95
CA LYS A 41 -7.53 -8.37 2.14
C LYS A 41 -8.45 -7.25 2.65
N GLN A 42 -9.75 -7.39 2.38
CA GLN A 42 -10.78 -6.50 2.92
C GLN A 42 -10.75 -6.53 4.46
N MET A 43 -10.68 -5.36 5.09
CA MET A 43 -10.75 -5.23 6.54
C MET A 43 -12.21 -5.14 7.00
N ILE A 44 -12.45 -5.62 8.22
CA ILE A 44 -13.76 -5.58 8.87
C ILE A 44 -13.83 -4.31 9.71
N ASP A 45 -14.82 -3.45 9.43
CA ASP A 45 -15.08 -2.28 10.25
C ASP A 45 -15.69 -2.66 11.60
N ARG A 46 -15.12 -2.11 12.68
CA ARG A 46 -15.59 -2.24 14.07
C ARG A 46 -15.68 -0.84 14.70
N LYS A 47 -16.53 0.02 14.12
CA LYS A 47 -16.84 1.39 14.56
C LYS A 47 -15.66 2.36 14.43
N CYS A 48 -14.68 2.22 15.31
CA CYS A 48 -13.51 3.10 15.41
C CYS A 48 -12.20 2.39 15.07
N LYS A 49 -12.27 1.16 14.56
CA LYS A 49 -11.11 0.38 14.15
C LYS A 49 -11.49 -0.56 13.01
N MET A 50 -10.59 -0.74 12.07
CA MET A 50 -10.63 -1.80 11.08
C MET A 50 -9.72 -2.94 11.51
N ILE A 51 -10.18 -4.17 11.40
CA ILE A 51 -9.42 -5.37 11.78
C ILE A 51 -9.34 -6.31 10.59
N CYS A 52 -8.15 -6.83 10.31
CA CYS A 52 -7.93 -7.89 9.35
C CYS A 52 -7.76 -9.24 10.06
N GLU A 53 -8.18 -10.32 9.41
CA GLU A 53 -7.98 -11.69 9.89
C GLU A 53 -6.50 -12.09 10.02
N CYS A 54 -5.59 -11.36 9.36
CA CYS A 54 -4.14 -11.58 9.49
C CYS A 54 -3.56 -11.05 10.82
N GLY A 55 -4.36 -10.36 11.64
CA GLY A 55 -3.94 -9.75 12.91
C GLY A 55 -3.55 -8.26 12.81
N TYR A 56 -3.58 -7.67 11.61
CA TYR A 56 -3.38 -6.23 11.44
C TYR A 56 -4.64 -5.45 11.83
N PHE A 57 -4.46 -4.30 12.48
CA PHE A 57 -5.56 -3.40 12.82
C PHE A 57 -5.18 -1.94 12.54
N LEU A 58 -6.16 -1.16 12.11
CA LEU A 58 -6.09 0.27 11.88
C LEU A 58 -7.08 0.95 12.81
N SER A 59 -6.67 2.02 13.49
CA SER A 59 -7.60 2.85 14.26
C SER A 59 -8.14 3.98 13.37
N CYS A 60 -9.36 4.44 13.61
CA CYS A 60 -9.92 5.54 12.80
C CYS A 60 -9.15 6.85 12.92
N SER A 61 -8.22 7.00 13.87
CA SER A 61 -7.30 8.15 13.95
C SER A 61 -6.16 8.10 12.92
N ASP A 62 -5.95 6.94 12.31
CA ASP A 62 -4.83 6.67 11.39
C ASP A 62 -5.31 6.74 9.91
N TYR A 63 -6.63 6.73 9.69
CA TYR A 63 -7.29 6.80 8.37
C TYR A 63 -8.01 8.15 8.11
N TYR A 64 -8.16 9.00 9.13
CA TYR A 64 -8.85 10.30 9.03
C TYR A 64 -7.88 11.48 8.94
#